data_AF-A0A2M8BJW0-F1
#
_entry.id   AF-A0A2M8BJW0-F1
#
_cell.length_a   1.000
_cell.length_b   1.000
_cell.length_c   1.000
_cell.angle_alpha   90.00
_cell.angle_beta   90.00
_cell.angle_gamma   90.00
#
_symmetry.space_group_name_H-M   'P 1'
#
loop_
_entity.id
_entity.type
_entity.pdbx_description
1 polymer ?
#
loop_
_entity_poly.entity_id
_entity_poly.type
_entity_poly.pdbx_seq_one_letter_code
_entity_poly.pdbx_strand_id
1 'polypeptide(L)' 'MLTCKELTELVTDYLEGRMGFADRLRFQLHIGMCKHCREFLRERKLTIGAVGALSPEPIPTEVRDELMEKFRNWNRG' A
#
# COMPACT_ATOMS: atom_id res chain seq x y z
N MET A 1 -13.98 3.41 -19.47
CA MET A 1 -13.88 2.38 -18.42
C MET A 1 -12.44 1.90 -18.40
N LEU A 2 -11.85 1.66 -17.23
CA LEU A 2 -10.55 1.02 -17.16
C LEU A 2 -10.64 -0.41 -17.71
N THR A 3 -9.63 -0.83 -18.45
CA THR A 3 -9.41 -2.22 -18.83
C THR A 3 -8.75 -2.99 -17.69
N CYS A 4 -8.83 -4.32 -17.73
CA CYS A 4 -8.12 -5.17 -16.76
C CYS A 4 -6.60 -4.90 -16.80
N LYS A 5 -6.03 -4.65 -17.99
CA LYS A 5 -4.61 -4.33 -18.17
C LYS A 5 -4.22 -3.03 -17.46
N GLU A 6 -4.95 -1.95 -17.72
CA GLU A 6 -4.70 -0.67 -17.06
C GLU A 6 -4.86 -0.78 -15.54
N LEU A 7 -5.84 -1.57 -15.06
CA LEU A 7 -5.97 -1.83 -13.63
C LEU A 7 -4.73 -2.53 -13.04
N THR A 8 -4.19 -3.54 -13.74
CA THR A 8 -2.99 -4.25 -13.25
C THR A 8 -1.77 -3.34 -13.19
N GLU A 9 -1.63 -2.40 -14.13
CA GLU A 9 -0.56 -1.39 -14.14
C GLU A 9 -0.72 -0.39 -12.99
N LEU A 10 -1.96 -0.02 -12.68
CA LEU A 10 -2.31 0.96 -11.67
C LEU A 10 -2.40 0.39 -10.24
N VAL A 11 -2.31 -0.92 -10.04
CA VAL A 11 -2.55 -1.56 -8.72
C VAL A 11 -1.57 -1.09 -7.66
N THR A 12 -0.31 -0.83 -8.02
CA THR A 12 0.72 -0.37 -7.08
C THR A 12 0.39 1.05 -6.59
N ASP A 13 0.05 1.97 -7.50
CA ASP A 13 -0.34 3.34 -7.15
C ASP A 13 -1.60 3.38 -6.27
N TYR A 14 -2.54 2.47 -6.51
CA TYR A 14 -3.75 2.33 -5.69
C TYR A 14 -3.41 1.90 -4.25
N LEU A 15 -2.52 0.92 -4.10
CA LEU A 15 -2.10 0.35 -2.82
C LEU A 15 -1.22 1.31 -2.01
N GLU A 16 -0.38 2.10 -2.69
CA GLU A 16 0.49 3.11 -2.08
C GLU A 16 -0.21 4.46 -1.85
N GLY A 17 -1.48 4.60 -2.28
CA GLY A 17 -2.24 5.84 -2.09
C GLY A 17 -1.76 7.01 -2.96
N ARG A 18 -1.07 6.72 -4.07
CA ARG A 18 -0.51 7.74 -4.99
C ARG A 18 -1.49 8.22 -6.07
N MET A 19 -2.70 7.67 -6.10
CA MET A 19 -3.73 8.05 -7.07
C MET A 19 -4.47 9.33 -6.69
N GLY A 20 -4.74 10.17 -7.70
CA GLY A 20 -5.74 11.22 -7.60
C GLY A 20 -7.17 10.65 -7.42
N PHE A 21 -8.08 11.50 -6.93
CA PHE A 21 -9.45 11.10 -6.60
C PHE A 21 -10.20 10.45 -7.78
N ALA A 22 -10.12 11.07 -8.97
CA ALA A 22 -10.83 10.58 -10.15
C ALA A 22 -10.36 9.18 -10.59
N ASP A 23 -9.06 8.93 -10.55
CA ASP A 23 -8.50 7.63 -10.95
C ASP A 23 -8.79 6.55 -9.91
N ARG A 24 -8.75 6.92 -8.62
CA ARG A 24 -9.17 6.03 -7.54
C ARG A 24 -10.63 5.60 -7.70
N LEU A 25 -11.52 6.54 -8.06
CA LEU A 25 -12.94 6.23 -8.31
C LEU A 25 -13.10 5.28 -9.49
N ARG A 26 -12.44 5.54 -10.63
CA ARG A 26 -12.48 4.65 -11.81
C ARG A 26 -11.97 3.25 -11.48
N PHE A 27 -10.90 3.15 -10.70
CA PHE A 27 -10.31 1.90 -10.24
C PHE A 27 -11.30 1.10 -9.38
N GLN A 28 -11.93 1.76 -8.41
CA GLN A 28 -12.95 1.15 -7.55
C GLN A 28 -14.19 0.69 -8.34
N LEU A 29 -14.67 1.49 -9.29
CA LEU A 29 -15.77 1.11 -10.16
C LEU A 29 -15.46 -0.16 -10.95
N HIS A 30 -14.24 -0.27 -11.51
CA HIS A 30 -13.84 -1.48 -12.23
C HIS A 30 -13.83 -2.72 -11.32
N ILE A 31 -13.29 -2.62 -10.11
CA ILE A 31 -13.27 -3.74 -9.14
C ILE A 31 -14.69 -4.13 -8.70
N GLY A 32 -15.60 -3.16 -8.63
CA GLY A 32 -17.02 -3.41 -8.37
C GLY A 32 -17.65 -4.30 -9.44
N MET A 33 -17.23 -4.16 -10.70
CA MET A 33 -17.84 -4.83 -11.85
C MET A 33 -17.06 -6.08 -12.32
N CYS A 34 -15.76 -6.17 -12.07
CA CYS A 34 -14.90 -7.25 -12.56
C CYS A 34 -14.44 -8.17 -11.44
N LYS A 35 -14.95 -9.42 -11.44
CA LYS A 35 -14.56 -10.45 -10.45
C LYS A 35 -13.06 -10.78 -10.53
N HIS A 36 -12.50 -10.89 -11.74
CA HIS A 36 -11.09 -11.24 -11.92
C HIS A 36 -10.14 -10.19 -11.33
N CYS A 37 -10.41 -8.90 -11.56
CA CYS A 37 -9.58 -7.84 -10.98
C CYS A 37 -9.76 -7.70 -9.47
N ARG A 38 -10.90 -8.10 -8.93
CA ARG A 38 -11.12 -8.19 -7.48
C ARG A 38 -10.26 -9.28 -6.84
N GLU A 39 -10.23 -10.47 -7.43
CA GLU A 39 -9.35 -11.56 -6.98
C GLU A 39 -7.88 -11.19 -7.16
N PHE A 40 -7.50 -10.60 -8.29
CA PHE A 40 -6.15 -10.09 -8.50
C PHE A 40 -5.70 -9.10 -7.40
N LEU A 41 -6.57 -8.13 -7.04
CA LEU A 41 -6.26 -7.20 -5.95
C LEU A 41 -6.11 -7.93 -4.60
N ARG A 42 -6.94 -8.94 -4.35
CA ARG A 42 -6.83 -9.77 -3.13
C ARG A 42 -5.50 -10.52 -3.10
N GLU A 43 -5.12 -11.19 -4.18
CA GLU A 43 -3.84 -11.89 -4.31
C GLU A 43 -2.67 -10.93 -4.08
N ARG A 44 -2.69 -9.75 -4.72
CA ARG A 44 -1.64 -8.74 -4.55
C ARG A 44 -1.47 -8.31 -3.09
N LYS A 45 -2.57 -8.10 -2.36
CA LYS A 45 -2.56 -7.78 -0.92
C LYS A 45 -2.00 -8.93 -0.08
N LEU A 46 -2.36 -10.18 -0.41
CA LEU A 46 -1.81 -11.36 0.27
C LEU A 46 -0.30 -11.49 0.05
N THR A 47 0.18 -11.29 -1.18
CA THR A 47 1.62 -11.29 -1.48
C THR A 47 2.36 -10.24 -0.67
N ILE A 48 1.83 -9.00 -0.60
CA ILE A 48 2.44 -7.93 0.19
C ILE A 48 2.47 -8.29 1.68
N GLY A 49 1.38 -8.82 2.23
CA GLY A 49 1.33 -9.26 3.62
C GLY A 49 2.31 -10.39 3.92
N ALA A 50 2.42 -11.38 3.03
CA ALA A 50 3.33 -12.51 3.18
C ALA A 50 4.80 -12.06 3.13
N VAL A 51 5.17 -11.21 2.18
CA VAL A 51 6.54 -10.67 2.07
C VAL A 51 6.85 -9.73 3.24
N GLY A 52 5.90 -8.90 3.68
CA GLY A 52 6.08 -8.00 4.82
C GLY A 52 6.16 -8.70 6.18
N ALA A 53 5.69 -9.95 6.28
CA ALA A 53 5.79 -10.77 7.49
C ALA A 53 7.11 -11.54 7.60
N LEU A 54 7.92 -11.56 6.54
CA LEU A 54 9.29 -12.08 6.62
C LEU A 54 10.05 -11.18 7.60
N SER A 55 10.64 -11.76 8.66
CA SER A 55 11.35 -10.98 9.69
C SER A 55 12.38 -10.06 9.02
N PRO A 56 12.17 -8.73 9.05
CA PRO A 56 13.24 -7.82 8.71
C PRO A 56 14.34 -7.97 9.75
N GLU A 57 15.58 -7.64 9.36
CA GLU A 57 16.69 -7.48 10.32
C GLU A 57 16.19 -6.68 11.52
N PRO A 58 16.35 -7.17 12.76
CA PRO A 58 15.90 -6.43 13.93
C PRO A 58 16.56 -5.05 13.93
N ILE A 59 15.74 -4.00 14.00
CA ILE A 59 16.24 -2.63 14.11
C ILE A 59 17.06 -2.55 15.40
N PRO A 60 18.34 -2.13 15.35
CA PRO A 60 19.16 -1.96 16.55
C PRO A 60 18.44 -1.07 17.56
N THR A 61 18.48 -1.46 18.84
CA THR A 61 17.76 -0.77 19.92
C THR A 61 18.17 0.69 19.99
N GLU A 62 19.44 1.00 19.73
CA GLU A 62 20.01 2.35 19.74
C GLU A 62 19.34 3.24 18.69
N VAL A 63 19.11 2.71 17.48
CA VAL A 63 18.45 3.44 16.39
C VAL A 63 16.97 3.69 16.72
N ARG A 64 16.30 2.69 17.30
CA ARG A 64 14.91 2.83 17.75
C ARG A 64 14.78 3.92 18.81
N ASP A 65 15.65 3.91 19.81
CA ASP A 65 15.60 4.84 20.93
C ASP A 65 15.88 6.28 20.49
N GLU A 66 16.90 6.48 19.64
CA GLU A 66 17.19 7.78 19.03
C GLU A 66 15.99 8.32 18.24
N LEU A 67 15.35 7.46 17.43
CA LEU A 67 14.18 7.85 16.63
C LEU A 67 13.00 8.26 17.53
N MET A 68 12.75 7.48 18.59
CA MET A 68 11.67 7.76 19.54
C MET A 68 11.91 9.05 20.34
N GLU A 69 13.15 9.36 20.71
CA GLU A 69 13.50 10.63 21.35
C GLU A 69 13.20 11.82 20.42
N LYS A 70 13.62 11.74 19.15
CA LYS A 70 13.33 12.79 18.16
C LYS A 70 11.83 13.00 17.98
N PHE A 71 11.02 11.94 17.89
CA PHE A 71 9.56 12.08 17.80
C PHE A 71 8.93 12.73 19.04
N ARG A 72 9.41 12.43 20.26
CA ARG A 72 8.92 13.06 21.49
C ARG A 72 9.22 14.55 21.54
N ASN A 73 10.32 14.98 20.94
CA ASN A 73 10.76 16.37 20.92
C ASN A 73 10.25 17.15 19.69
N TRP A 74 9.68 16.48 18.68
CA TRP A 74 9.17 17.11 17.44
C TRP A 74 8.14 18.21 17.74
N ASN A 75 7.20 17.98 18.65
CA ASN A 75 6.09 18.90 18.90
C ASN A 75 6.32 19.82 20.12
N ARG A 76 7.58 19.99 20.54
CA ARG A 76 8.00 20.88 21.64
C ARG A 76 8.62 22.20 21.16
N GLY A 77 8.45 22.55 19.89
CA GLY A 77 8.86 23.83 19.29
C GLY A 77 7.71 24.45 18.53
#